data_AF-A0A7S2AF04-F1
#
_entry.id   AF-A0A7S2AF04-F1
#
_cell.length_a   1.000
_cell.length_b   1.000
_cell.length_c   1.000
_cell.angle_alpha   90.00
_cell.angle_beta   90.00
_cell.angle_gamma   90.00
#
_symmetry.space_group_name_H-M   'P 1'
#
loop_
_entity.id
_entity.type
_entity.pdbx_description
1 polymer ?
#
loop_
_entity_poly.entity_id
_entity_poly.type
_entity_poly.pdbx_seq_one_letter_code
_entity_poly.pdbx_strand_id
1 'polypeptide(L)'
;GDAICLCFGEIDCRCHVHKRVSKEKTYQEVIDGIIDRYFNHLRSQARLLPPAVRIFVYNVLPPVRRANAELNTEFPYLGEDEERLNYVQYFNMRLKQECRHTDFRFFEVYDQYCDEEGFLSEEYSDGSVHVADGVWIDEVIRGLNLKPVWVSELGF
;
A
#
# COMPACT_ATOMS: atom_id res chain seq x y z
N GLY A 1 -5.29 10.38 -21.60
CA GLY A 1 -4.49 11.09 -20.59
C GLY A 1 -3.89 10.05 -19.70
N ASP A 2 -2.58 10.13 -19.47
CA ASP A 2 -1.82 9.07 -18.82
C ASP A 2 -1.94 9.14 -17.30
N ALA A 3 -1.69 8.02 -16.64
CA ALA A 3 -1.72 7.91 -15.20
C ALA A 3 -0.58 7.02 -14.70
N ILE A 4 -0.05 7.36 -13.53
CA ILE A 4 0.94 6.57 -12.81
C ILE A 4 0.33 6.22 -11.46
N CYS A 5 0.33 4.94 -11.10
CA CYS A 5 -0.07 4.48 -9.77
C CYS A 5 1.16 3.94 -9.06
N LEU A 6 1.43 4.44 -7.86
CA LEU A 6 2.61 4.10 -7.08
C LEU A 6 2.19 3.23 -5.90
N CYS A 7 2.66 1.99 -5.89
CA CYS A 7 2.44 1.02 -4.81
C CYS A 7 3.71 0.87 -3.97
N PHE A 8 3.63 1.13 -2.67
CA PHE A 8 4.76 1.15 -1.76
C PHE A 8 4.29 0.95 -0.31
N GLY A 9 5.06 0.20 0.49
CA GLY A 9 4.90 0.16 1.95
C GLY A 9 4.57 -1.20 2.58
N GLU A 10 4.20 -2.24 1.82
CA GLU A 10 3.89 -3.57 2.38
C GLU A 10 5.09 -4.16 3.13
N ILE A 11 6.22 -4.28 2.43
CA ILE A 11 7.47 -4.80 3.01
C ILE A 11 7.98 -3.88 4.12
N ASP A 12 7.80 -2.56 3.99
CA ASP A 12 8.14 -1.61 5.05
C ASP A 12 7.39 -1.94 6.35
N CYS A 13 6.06 -2.07 6.29
CA CYS A 13 5.23 -2.40 7.44
C CYS A 13 5.59 -3.77 8.03
N ARG A 14 5.65 -4.81 7.19
CA ARG A 14 5.83 -6.19 7.66
C ARG A 14 7.26 -6.52 8.12
N CYS A 15 8.26 -6.03 7.39
CA CYS A 15 9.64 -6.47 7.53
C CYS A 15 10.56 -5.44 8.21
N HIS A 16 10.19 -4.15 8.24
CA HIS A 16 11.14 -3.09 8.57
C HIS A 16 10.71 -2.15 9.70
N VAL A 17 9.43 -1.81 9.84
CA VAL A 17 8.97 -0.87 10.88
C VAL A 17 9.37 -1.40 12.26
N HIS A 18 9.01 -2.65 12.58
CA HIS A 18 9.31 -3.26 13.87
C HIS A 18 10.82 -3.25 14.21
N LYS A 19 11.71 -3.47 13.22
CA LYS A 19 13.18 -3.44 13.40
C LYS A 19 13.70 -2.08 13.85
N ARG A 20 12.93 -1.01 13.66
CA ARG A 20 13.33 0.37 13.91
C ARG A 20 12.62 0.99 15.10
N VAL A 21 11.67 0.27 15.70
CA VAL A 21 11.02 0.67 16.96
C VAL A 21 11.99 0.43 18.12
N SER A 22 12.06 1.38 19.03
CA SER A 22 12.82 1.28 20.28
C SER A 22 12.10 2.01 21.41
N LYS A 23 12.68 2.04 22.60
CA LYS A 23 12.12 2.80 23.73
C LYS A 23 12.06 4.31 23.46
N GLU A 24 12.91 4.79 22.57
CA GLU A 24 13.07 6.20 22.21
C GLU A 24 12.42 6.55 20.87
N LYS A 25 11.90 5.54 20.13
CA LYS A 25 11.34 5.74 18.80
C LYS A 25 10.12 4.85 18.57
N THR A 26 8.98 5.51 18.43
CA THR A 26 7.68 4.87 18.16
C THR A 26 7.56 4.39 16.71
N TYR A 27 6.62 3.49 16.44
CA TYR A 27 6.35 3.04 15.07
C TYR A 27 5.83 4.19 14.21
N GLN A 28 5.07 5.13 14.80
CA GLN A 28 4.59 6.33 14.11
C GLN A 28 5.76 7.17 13.61
N GLU A 29 6.75 7.45 14.46
CA GLU A 29 7.94 8.22 14.06
C GLU A 29 8.78 7.51 12.99
N VAL A 30 8.80 6.16 12.99
CA VAL A 30 9.44 5.38 11.91
C VAL A 30 8.67 5.59 10.60
N ILE A 31 7.35 5.40 10.63
CA ILE A 31 6.48 5.51 9.45
C ILE A 31 6.46 6.94 8.90
N ASP A 32 6.32 7.94 9.76
CA ASP A 32 6.34 9.36 9.35
C ASP A 32 7.63 9.68 8.60
N GLY A 33 8.78 9.22 9.11
CA GLY A 33 10.04 9.38 8.39
C GLY A 33 10.08 8.68 7.02
N ILE A 34 9.43 7.53 6.87
CA ILE A 34 9.31 6.82 5.58
C ILE A 34 8.43 7.64 4.63
N ILE A 35 7.24 8.03 5.08
CA ILE A 35 6.26 8.80 4.30
C ILE A 35 6.84 10.15 3.87
N ASP A 36 7.49 10.87 4.76
CA ASP A 36 8.08 12.18 4.47
C ASP A 36 9.14 12.07 3.36
N ARG A 37 10.04 11.08 3.45
CA ARG A 37 11.05 10.85 2.40
C ARG A 37 10.40 10.45 1.08
N TYR A 38 9.40 9.58 1.13
CA TYR A 38 8.66 9.13 -0.03
C TYR A 38 7.96 10.30 -0.75
N PHE A 39 7.16 11.11 -0.04
CA PHE A 39 6.46 12.25 -0.63
C PHE A 39 7.39 13.39 -1.03
N ASN A 40 8.50 13.61 -0.32
CA ASN A 40 9.54 14.54 -0.79
C ASN A 40 10.10 14.10 -2.15
N HIS A 41 10.40 12.82 -2.30
CA HIS A 41 10.85 12.28 -3.57
C HIS A 41 9.76 12.40 -4.65
N LEU A 42 8.54 11.95 -4.39
CA LEU A 42 7.44 12.02 -5.37
C LEU A 42 7.18 13.44 -5.85
N ARG A 43 7.16 14.43 -4.95
CA ARG A 43 6.97 15.84 -5.32
C ARG A 43 8.09 16.36 -6.21
N SER A 44 9.33 15.89 -6.00
CA SER A 44 10.45 16.26 -6.87
C SER A 44 10.30 15.67 -8.28
N GLN A 45 9.86 14.42 -8.39
CA GLN A 45 9.69 13.72 -9.66
C GLN A 45 8.47 14.21 -10.43
N ALA A 46 7.37 14.52 -9.73
CA ALA A 46 6.14 15.02 -10.34
C ALA A 46 6.34 16.32 -11.13
N ARG A 47 7.29 17.17 -10.70
CA ARG A 47 7.66 18.41 -11.42
C ARG A 47 8.31 18.18 -12.77
N LEU A 48 8.83 16.97 -13.02
CA LEU A 48 9.46 16.57 -14.27
C LEU A 48 8.46 15.96 -15.26
N LEU A 49 7.24 15.66 -14.80
CA LEU A 49 6.22 15.04 -15.63
C LEU A 49 5.38 16.10 -16.36
N PRO A 50 4.80 15.76 -17.52
CA PRO A 50 3.81 16.62 -18.16
C PRO A 50 2.63 16.90 -17.21
N PRO A 51 2.09 18.14 -17.15
CA PRO A 51 1.01 18.50 -16.22
C PRO A 51 -0.28 17.67 -16.36
N ALA A 52 -0.47 16.99 -17.49
CA ALA A 52 -1.63 16.15 -17.74
C ALA A 52 -1.52 14.72 -17.17
N VAL A 53 -0.33 14.30 -16.70
CA VAL A 53 -0.14 12.98 -16.09
C VAL A 53 -0.73 12.99 -14.68
N ARG A 54 -1.69 12.10 -14.44
CA ARG A 54 -2.30 11.93 -13.12
C ARG A 54 -1.47 10.99 -12.27
N ILE A 55 -1.18 11.37 -11.03
CA ILE A 55 -0.43 10.53 -10.10
C ILE A 55 -1.39 10.02 -9.03
N PHE A 56 -1.35 8.71 -8.83
CA PHE A 56 -2.08 8.00 -7.79
C PHE A 56 -1.09 7.39 -6.80
N VAL A 57 -1.40 7.46 -5.52
CA VAL A 57 -0.69 6.79 -4.44
C VAL A 57 -1.59 5.68 -3.91
N TYR A 58 -1.16 4.44 -4.07
CA TYR A 58 -1.91 3.24 -3.70
C TYR A 58 -1.77 2.96 -2.21
N ASN A 59 -2.87 2.60 -1.54
CA ASN A 59 -2.82 2.17 -0.16
C ASN A 59 -2.02 0.87 -0.01
N VAL A 60 -1.37 0.67 1.13
CA VAL A 60 -0.90 -0.66 1.53
C VAL A 60 -2.14 -1.52 1.79
N LEU A 61 -2.18 -2.73 1.24
CA LEU A 61 -3.28 -3.67 1.47
C LEU A 61 -3.34 -4.12 2.94
N PRO A 62 -4.50 -4.63 3.42
CA PRO A 62 -4.60 -5.24 4.74
C PRO A 62 -3.49 -6.28 4.96
N PRO A 63 -2.84 -6.31 6.13
CA PRO A 63 -1.81 -7.30 6.38
C PRO A 63 -2.44 -8.68 6.54
N VAL A 64 -1.65 -9.71 6.27
CA VAL A 64 -2.03 -11.09 6.54
C VAL A 64 -1.65 -11.49 7.95
N ARG A 65 -2.48 -12.36 8.55
CA ARG A 65 -2.12 -13.07 9.78
C ARG A 65 -0.94 -13.99 9.51
N ARG A 66 0.01 -14.06 10.44
CA ARG A 66 1.24 -14.85 10.22
C ARG A 66 0.93 -16.34 10.02
N ALA A 67 -0.10 -16.83 10.69
CA ALA A 67 -0.53 -18.22 10.58
C ALA A 67 -1.08 -18.58 9.18
N ASN A 68 -1.48 -17.58 8.40
CA ASN A 68 -2.16 -17.76 7.11
C ASN A 68 -1.22 -17.65 5.91
N ALA A 69 0.10 -17.56 6.13
CA ALA A 69 1.05 -17.37 5.06
C ALA A 69 2.36 -18.15 5.29
N GLU A 70 3.01 -18.52 4.18
CA GLU A 70 4.29 -19.22 4.22
C GLU A 70 5.41 -18.37 4.85
N LEU A 71 6.26 -19.01 5.64
CA LEU A 71 7.40 -18.34 6.26
C LEU A 71 8.51 -18.11 5.23
N ASN A 72 8.74 -16.85 4.89
CA ASN A 72 9.90 -16.42 4.12
C ASN A 72 10.94 -15.77 5.06
N THR A 73 12.15 -16.33 5.12
CA THR A 73 13.22 -15.81 5.99
C THR A 73 13.87 -14.53 5.48
N GLU A 74 13.82 -14.28 4.16
CA GLU A 74 14.31 -13.04 3.54
C GLU A 74 13.34 -11.88 3.79
N PHE A 75 12.04 -12.18 3.74
CA PHE A 75 10.95 -11.25 4.03
C PHE A 75 10.14 -11.72 5.24
N PRO A 76 10.65 -11.56 6.47
CA PRO A 76 10.01 -12.09 7.67
C PRO A 76 8.82 -11.25 8.13
N TYR A 77 7.90 -11.88 8.85
CA TYR A 77 6.85 -11.22 9.62
C TYR A 77 7.43 -10.80 10.97
N LEU A 78 7.60 -9.50 11.19
CA LEU A 78 8.15 -8.97 12.45
C LEU A 78 7.12 -8.15 13.21
N GLY A 79 7.10 -8.34 14.52
CA GLY A 79 6.01 -7.89 15.39
C GLY A 79 4.82 -8.85 15.35
N GLU A 80 3.93 -8.71 16.33
CA GLU A 80 2.66 -9.43 16.38
C GLU A 80 1.70 -8.98 15.28
N ASP A 81 0.68 -9.79 14.99
CA ASP A 81 -0.27 -9.53 13.89
C ASP A 81 -0.97 -8.18 14.05
N GLU A 82 -1.38 -7.84 15.27
CA GLU A 82 -1.99 -6.57 15.63
C GLU A 82 -1.03 -5.38 15.52
N GLU A 83 0.26 -5.58 15.81
CA GLU A 83 1.26 -4.54 15.59
C GLU A 83 1.36 -4.20 14.11
N ARG A 84 1.43 -5.22 13.25
CA ARG A 84 1.51 -5.02 11.79
C ARG A 84 0.23 -4.40 11.23
N LEU A 85 -0.94 -4.77 11.76
CA LEU A 85 -2.20 -4.10 11.46
C LEU A 85 -2.15 -2.60 11.80
N ASN A 86 -1.69 -2.25 13.00
CA ASN A 86 -1.52 -0.86 13.40
C ASN A 86 -0.53 -0.09 12.50
N TYR A 87 0.55 -0.74 12.07
CA TYR A 87 1.51 -0.14 11.15
C TYR A 87 0.85 0.18 9.82
N VAL A 88 0.16 -0.77 9.20
CA VAL A 88 -0.52 -0.60 7.90
C VAL A 88 -1.59 0.48 7.99
N GLN A 89 -2.44 0.47 9.02
CA GLN A 89 -3.48 1.46 9.21
C GLN A 89 -2.91 2.88 9.36
N TYR A 90 -1.87 3.04 10.18
CA TYR A 90 -1.20 4.34 10.34
C TYR A 90 -0.49 4.78 9.06
N PHE A 91 0.16 3.85 8.35
CA PHE A 91 0.82 4.12 7.07
C PHE A 91 -0.19 4.64 6.03
N ASN A 92 -1.32 3.97 5.87
CA ASN A 92 -2.40 4.38 4.96
C ASN A 92 -3.02 5.72 5.36
N MET A 93 -3.26 5.94 6.65
CA MET A 93 -3.73 7.23 7.16
C MET A 93 -2.75 8.35 6.76
N ARG A 94 -1.44 8.13 6.93
CA ARG A 94 -0.41 9.11 6.56
C ARG A 94 -0.32 9.33 5.05
N LEU A 95 -0.34 8.28 4.22
CA LEU A 95 -0.42 8.40 2.76
C LEU A 95 -1.62 9.27 2.34
N LYS A 96 -2.80 8.97 2.88
CA LYS A 96 -4.05 9.69 2.57
C LYS A 96 -3.98 11.16 3.00
N GLN A 97 -3.39 11.44 4.16
CA GLN A 97 -3.15 12.81 4.63
C GLN A 97 -2.22 13.58 3.69
N GLU A 98 -1.08 13.00 3.31
CA GLU A 98 -0.14 13.66 2.40
C GLU A 98 -0.77 13.91 1.03
N CYS A 99 -1.56 12.97 0.49
CA CYS A 99 -2.29 13.19 -0.76
C CYS A 99 -3.20 14.44 -0.71
N ARG A 100 -3.83 14.76 0.42
CA ARG A 100 -4.68 15.97 0.58
C ARG A 100 -3.90 17.28 0.45
N HIS A 101 -2.58 17.23 0.62
CA HIS A 101 -1.68 18.38 0.51
C HIS A 101 -0.93 18.43 -0.83
N THR A 102 -1.32 17.59 -1.80
CA THR A 102 -0.71 17.48 -3.13
C THR A 102 -1.79 17.38 -4.22
N ASP A 103 -1.38 17.43 -5.48
CA ASP A 103 -2.27 17.10 -6.61
C ASP A 103 -2.39 15.58 -6.85
N PHE A 104 -1.77 14.75 -5.99
CA PHE A 104 -1.84 13.30 -6.10
C PHE A 104 -3.18 12.80 -5.56
N ARG A 105 -3.69 11.74 -6.18
CA ARG A 105 -4.93 11.09 -5.76
C ARG A 105 -4.62 9.86 -4.92
N PHE A 106 -5.28 9.72 -3.78
CA PHE A 106 -5.19 8.48 -3.01
C PHE A 106 -6.02 7.40 -3.70
N PHE A 107 -5.40 6.25 -3.99
CA PHE A 107 -6.06 5.08 -4.56
C PHE A 107 -6.30 4.11 -3.41
N GLU A 108 -7.57 3.96 -3.03
CA GLU A 108 -8.00 3.29 -1.81
C GLU A 108 -8.88 2.09 -2.17
N VAL A 109 -8.39 0.90 -1.84
CA VAL A 109 -9.12 -0.37 -1.95
C VAL A 109 -9.02 -1.21 -0.67
N TYR A 110 -8.48 -0.63 0.41
CA TYR A 110 -8.20 -1.35 1.66
C TYR A 110 -9.44 -2.08 2.19
N ASP A 111 -10.54 -1.34 2.35
CA ASP A 111 -11.76 -1.81 3.01
C ASP A 111 -12.46 -2.93 2.22
N GLN A 112 -12.21 -3.01 0.92
CA GLN A 112 -12.78 -4.04 0.06
C GLN A 112 -12.06 -5.39 0.20
N TYR A 113 -10.81 -5.37 0.66
CA TYR A 113 -10.00 -6.57 0.84
C TYR A 113 -9.91 -7.02 2.30
N CYS A 114 -10.43 -6.23 3.25
CA CYS A 114 -10.32 -6.56 4.66
C CYS A 114 -11.43 -7.49 5.17
N ASP A 115 -11.10 -8.32 6.16
CA ASP A 115 -12.07 -9.02 6.99
C ASP A 115 -12.64 -8.09 8.08
N GLU A 116 -13.51 -8.63 8.94
CA GLU A 116 -14.15 -7.90 10.03
C GLU A 116 -13.17 -7.36 11.08
N GLU A 117 -11.96 -7.91 11.16
CA GLU A 117 -10.90 -7.51 12.09
C GLU A 117 -9.89 -6.55 11.44
N GLY A 118 -10.03 -6.28 10.14
CA GLY A 118 -9.17 -5.37 9.38
C GLY A 118 -7.94 -6.04 8.75
N PHE A 119 -7.81 -7.36 8.78
CA PHE A 119 -6.75 -8.13 8.09
C PHE A 119 -7.19 -8.53 6.69
N LEU A 120 -6.27 -9.04 5.86
CA LEU A 120 -6.63 -9.52 4.52
C LEU A 120 -7.61 -10.70 4.65
N SER A 121 -8.79 -10.57 4.02
CA SER A 121 -9.78 -11.64 3.97
C SER A 121 -9.22 -12.85 3.21
N GLU A 122 -9.42 -14.05 3.75
CA GLU A 122 -9.01 -15.31 3.11
C GLU A 122 -9.68 -15.51 1.74
N GLU A 123 -10.89 -14.97 1.54
CA GLU A 123 -11.60 -15.01 0.26
C GLU A 123 -10.81 -14.32 -0.87
N TYR A 124 -10.07 -13.26 -0.54
CA TYR A 124 -9.31 -12.49 -1.51
C TYR A 124 -7.81 -12.78 -1.48
N SER A 125 -7.34 -13.64 -0.59
CA SER A 125 -5.92 -13.96 -0.41
C SER A 125 -5.45 -15.04 -1.39
N ASP A 126 -4.19 -14.95 -1.83
CA ASP A 126 -3.51 -16.04 -2.56
C ASP A 126 -2.94 -17.13 -1.63
N GLY A 127 -3.20 -17.04 -0.32
CA GLY A 127 -2.59 -17.89 0.71
C GLY A 127 -1.16 -17.46 1.11
N SER A 128 -0.69 -16.31 0.62
CA SER A 128 0.57 -15.68 0.97
C SER A 128 0.31 -14.24 1.43
N VAL A 129 1.09 -13.26 0.97
CA VAL A 129 0.94 -11.83 1.29
C VAL A 129 0.17 -11.04 0.23
N HIS A 130 -0.37 -11.70 -0.81
CA HIS A 130 -0.97 -11.02 -1.94
C HIS A 130 -2.49 -11.23 -2.02
N VAL A 131 -3.13 -10.33 -2.76
CA VAL A 131 -4.50 -10.54 -3.23
C VAL A 131 -4.47 -11.49 -4.43
N ALA A 132 -5.36 -12.49 -4.44
CA ALA A 132 -5.50 -13.45 -5.53
C ALA A 132 -6.18 -12.85 -6.78
N ASP A 133 -7.13 -11.93 -6.58
CA ASP A 133 -7.87 -11.26 -7.65
C ASP A 133 -7.92 -9.73 -7.41
N GLY A 134 -7.60 -8.99 -8.46
CA GLY A 134 -7.64 -7.53 -8.51
C GLY A 134 -9.03 -6.92 -8.71
N VAL A 135 -10.13 -7.67 -8.52
CA VAL A 135 -11.51 -7.22 -8.81
C VAL A 135 -11.86 -5.80 -8.32
N TRP A 136 -11.45 -5.42 -7.11
CA TRP A 136 -11.73 -4.09 -6.55
C TRP A 136 -10.80 -3.01 -7.11
N ILE A 137 -9.57 -3.37 -7.45
CA ILE A 137 -8.63 -2.50 -8.18
C ILE A 137 -9.21 -2.20 -9.57
N ASP A 138 -9.72 -3.23 -10.25
CA ASP A 138 -10.38 -3.13 -11.54
C ASP A 138 -11.62 -2.23 -11.48
N GLU A 139 -12.43 -2.34 -10.43
CA GLU A 139 -13.60 -1.49 -10.22
C GLU A 139 -13.20 -0.01 -10.09
N VAL A 140 -12.18 0.30 -9.29
CA VAL A 140 -11.65 1.66 -9.18
C VAL A 140 -11.13 2.16 -10.53
N ILE A 141 -10.37 1.35 -11.27
CA ILE A 141 -9.84 1.70 -12.59
C ILE A 141 -10.96 1.98 -13.60
N ARG A 142 -12.02 1.16 -13.62
CA ARG A 142 -13.20 1.38 -14.47
C ARG A 142 -13.88 2.70 -14.12
N GLY A 143 -14.01 3.03 -12.83
CA GLY A 143 -14.53 4.31 -12.36
C GLY A 143 -13.71 5.53 -12.80
N LEU A 144 -12.41 5.36 -13.09
CA LEU A 144 -11.55 6.44 -13.60
C LEU A 144 -11.78 6.78 -15.08
N ASN A 145 -12.69 6.06 -15.78
CA ASN A 145 -13.01 6.23 -17.20
C ASN A 145 -11.75 6.26 -18.08
N LEU A 146 -10.78 5.40 -17.77
CA LEU A 146 -9.58 5.24 -18.58
C LEU A 146 -9.95 4.46 -19.85
N LYS A 147 -9.45 4.89 -21.01
CA LYS A 147 -9.51 4.06 -22.22
C LYS A 147 -8.38 3.04 -22.15
N PRO A 148 -8.65 1.73 -22.11
CA PRO A 148 -7.60 0.72 -22.19
C PRO A 148 -6.87 0.90 -23.52
N VAL A 149 -5.55 1.06 -23.48
CA VAL A 149 -4.73 1.15 -24.69
C VAL A 149 -4.15 -0.22 -25.04
N TRP A 150 -3.88 -1.04 -24.02
CA TRP A 150 -3.39 -2.41 -24.15
C TRP A 150 -3.60 -3.16 -22.83
N VAL A 151 -3.99 -4.44 -22.90
CA VAL A 151 -4.06 -5.36 -21.75
C VAL A 151 -3.06 -6.48 -22.03
N SER A 152 -2.01 -6.62 -21.21
CA SER A 152 -1.16 -7.81 -21.28
C SER A 152 -1.89 -8.97 -20.61
N GLU A 153 -2.14 -10.04 -21.35
CA GLU A 153 -2.36 -11.34 -20.73
C GLU A 153 -1.00 -11.83 -20.21
N LEU A 154 -0.71 -11.56 -18.94
CA LEU A 154 0.30 -12.35 -18.24
C LEU A 154 -0.38 -13.67 -17.88
N GLY A 155 -0.21 -14.67 -18.75
CA GLY A 155 -0.57 -16.04 -18.42
C GLY A 155 0.31 -16.50 -17.26
N PHE A 156 -0.30 -16.63 -16.08
CA PHE A 156 0.26 -17.35 -14.95
C PHE A 156 -0.23 -18.81 -14.99
#